data_AF-A0A6S6XP15-F1
#
_entry.id   AF-A0A6S6XP15-F1
#
_cell.length_a   1.000
_cell.length_b   1.000
_cell.length_c   1.000
_cell.angle_alpha   90.00
_cell.angle_beta   90.00
_cell.angle_gamma   90.00
#
_symmetry.space_group_name_H-M   'P 1'
#
loop_
_entity.id
_entity.type
_entity.pdbx_description
1 polymer ?
#
loop_
_entity_poly.entity_id
_entity_poly.type
_entity_poly.pdbx_seq_one_letter_code
_entity_poly.pdbx_strand_id
1 'polypeptide(L)'
;MNTLATAGRQAGISKFEFAVIVTLVGLLSLSLNTRLKALEEEGERTEVELTVRNMRVGLQLAIGERIMRGEESRLAELVGANPVSFLGHVPRHYMEGDGSGAAPGVWWFDPDSRALGYRPRQPEAFAGMAMFRWQVRAKGELGGKVVGLRLERIAPN
;
A
#
# COMPACT_ATOMS: atom_id res chain seq x y z
N MET A 1 -31.34 -14.80 -63.59
CA MET A 1 -30.27 -15.70 -63.12
C MET A 1 -28.93 -15.04 -63.43
N ASN A 2 -28.15 -14.69 -62.40
CA ASN A 2 -26.68 -14.64 -62.42
C ASN A 2 -26.20 -14.27 -61.02
N THR A 3 -25.80 -15.29 -60.26
CA THR A 3 -25.19 -15.17 -58.93
C THR A 3 -23.68 -15.21 -59.14
N LEU A 4 -22.99 -14.07 -58.99
CA LEU A 4 -21.52 -14.02 -58.99
C LEU A 4 -21.03 -14.53 -57.64
N ALA A 5 -20.53 -15.76 -57.60
CA ALA A 5 -19.81 -16.28 -56.46
C ALA A 5 -18.42 -15.62 -56.41
N THR A 6 -18.23 -14.68 -55.49
CA THR A 6 -16.90 -14.20 -55.10
C THR A 6 -16.20 -15.29 -54.30
N ALA A 7 -15.42 -16.12 -54.99
CA ALA A 7 -14.47 -17.03 -54.36
C ALA A 7 -13.33 -16.21 -53.75
N GLY A 8 -13.51 -15.76 -52.51
CA GLY A 8 -12.42 -15.21 -51.70
C GLY A 8 -11.38 -16.29 -51.47
N ARG A 9 -10.22 -16.17 -52.11
CA ARG A 9 -9.12 -17.10 -51.96
C ARG A 9 -8.57 -16.98 -50.54
N GLN A 10 -8.87 -17.96 -49.69
CA GLN A 10 -8.23 -18.11 -48.38
C GLN A 10 -6.73 -18.39 -48.60
N ALA A 11 -5.92 -17.35 -48.57
CA ALA A 11 -4.48 -17.48 -48.47
C ALA A 11 -4.16 -17.71 -46.98
N GLY A 12 -3.74 -18.93 -46.62
CA GLY A 12 -3.20 -19.18 -45.29
C GLY A 12 -2.00 -18.26 -45.01
N ILE A 13 -1.85 -17.81 -43.76
CA ILE A 13 -0.74 -16.97 -43.32
C ILE A 13 0.60 -17.57 -43.79
N SER A 14 1.42 -16.74 -44.43
CA SER A 14 2.79 -17.13 -44.77
C SER A 14 3.62 -17.31 -43.50
N LYS A 15 4.56 -18.25 -43.47
CA LYS A 15 5.51 -18.42 -42.35
C LYS A 15 6.23 -17.11 -42.00
N PHE A 16 6.50 -16.27 -43.00
CA PHE A 16 7.10 -14.94 -42.81
C PHE A 16 6.14 -13.97 -42.12
N GLU A 17 4.89 -13.90 -42.58
CA GLU A 17 3.86 -13.05 -41.99
C GLU A 17 3.59 -13.43 -40.53
N PHE A 18 3.54 -14.73 -40.23
CA PHE A 18 3.48 -15.23 -38.86
C PHE A 18 4.68 -14.76 -38.02
N ALA A 19 5.90 -14.89 -38.55
CA ALA A 19 7.11 -14.47 -37.83
C ALA A 19 7.11 -12.96 -37.53
N VAL A 20 6.64 -12.14 -38.47
CA VAL A 20 6.50 -10.69 -38.29
C VAL A 20 5.47 -10.38 -37.20
N ILE A 21 4.29 -11.03 -37.23
CA ILE A 21 3.25 -10.84 -36.22
C ILE A 21 3.76 -11.24 -34.83
N VAL A 22 4.41 -12.41 -34.71
CA VAL A 22 4.97 -12.88 -33.44
C VAL A 22 6.02 -11.90 -32.90
N THR A 23 6.89 -11.37 -33.78
CA THR A 23 7.90 -10.39 -33.38
C THR A 23 7.24 -9.09 -32.90
N LEU A 24 6.24 -8.59 -33.62
CA LEU A 24 5.51 -7.38 -33.27
C LEU A 24 4.77 -7.54 -31.93
N VAL A 25 4.06 -8.66 -31.75
CA VAL A 25 3.39 -8.98 -30.48
C VAL A 25 4.41 -9.08 -29.35
N GLY A 26 5.56 -9.73 -29.55
CA GLY A 26 6.61 -9.83 -28.54
C GLY A 26 7.13 -8.46 -28.08
N LEU A 27 7.37 -7.54 -29.02
CA LEU A 27 7.80 -6.17 -28.71
C LEU A 27 6.73 -5.40 -27.93
N LEU A 28 5.46 -5.51 -28.35
CA LEU A 28 4.33 -4.86 -27.66
C LEU A 28 4.13 -5.42 -26.25
N SER A 29 4.21 -6.75 -26.08
CA SER A 29 4.11 -7.40 -24.78
C SER A 29 5.23 -6.97 -23.82
N LEU A 30 6.47 -6.85 -24.31
CA LEU A 30 7.59 -6.39 -23.49
C LEU A 30 7.41 -4.93 -23.05
N SER A 31 6.94 -4.07 -23.96
CA SER A 31 6.62 -2.67 -23.66
C SER A 31 5.50 -2.56 -22.63
N LEU A 32 4.41 -3.32 -22.81
CA LEU A 32 3.27 -3.34 -21.90
C LEU A 32 3.67 -3.81 -20.49
N ASN A 33 4.46 -4.88 -20.39
CA ASN A 33 4.89 -5.42 -19.10
C ASN A 33 5.69 -4.40 -18.29
N THR A 34 6.56 -3.63 -18.96
CA THR A 34 7.33 -2.56 -18.30
C THR A 34 6.41 -1.45 -17.76
N ARG A 35 5.38 -1.08 -18.51
CA ARG A 35 4.41 -0.07 -18.07
C ARG A 35 3.53 -0.56 -16.94
N LEU A 36 3.11 -1.82 -17.00
CA LEU A 36 2.24 -2.42 -15.99
C LEU A 36 2.95 -2.51 -14.64
N LYS A 37 4.22 -2.93 -14.62
CA LYS A 37 5.05 -2.93 -13.40
C LYS A 37 5.18 -1.55 -12.77
N ALA A 38 5.47 -0.53 -13.58
CA ALA A 38 5.57 0.84 -13.08
C ALA A 38 4.25 1.34 -12.46
N LEU A 39 3.11 0.97 -13.06
CA LEU A 39 1.78 1.30 -12.51
C LEU A 39 1.48 0.56 -11.22
N GLU A 40 1.88 -0.72 -11.11
CA GLU A 40 1.73 -1.50 -9.87
C GLU A 40 2.58 -0.90 -8.73
N GLU A 41 3.83 -0.55 -9.02
CA GLU A 41 4.74 0.10 -8.06
C GLU A 41 4.19 1.44 -7.56
N GLU A 42 3.77 2.31 -8.49
CA GLU A 42 3.20 3.61 -8.13
C GLU A 42 1.87 3.45 -7.37
N GLY A 43 1.02 2.53 -7.83
CA GLY A 43 -0.26 2.23 -7.19
C GLY A 43 -0.09 1.74 -5.75
N GLU A 44 0.84 0.82 -5.52
CA GLU A 44 1.15 0.33 -4.17
C GLU A 44 1.70 1.44 -3.27
N ARG A 45 2.66 2.23 -3.77
CA ARG A 45 3.22 3.36 -3.02
C ARG A 45 2.13 4.35 -2.60
N THR A 46 1.25 4.70 -3.53
CA THR A 46 0.12 5.59 -3.26
C THR A 46 -0.88 4.97 -2.28
N GLU A 47 -1.20 3.68 -2.41
CA GLU A 47 -2.07 2.96 -1.47
C GLU A 47 -1.53 3.02 -0.03
N VAL A 48 -0.23 2.74 0.14
CA VAL A 48 0.45 2.79 1.44
C VAL A 48 0.48 4.20 2.01
N GLU A 49 0.85 5.20 1.19
CA GLU A 49 0.90 6.59 1.63
C GLU A 49 -0.48 7.10 2.08
N LEU A 50 -1.52 6.84 1.29
CA LEU A 50 -2.89 7.23 1.61
C LEU A 50 -3.38 6.54 2.88
N THR A 51 -3.07 5.26 3.05
CA THR A 51 -3.46 4.51 4.26
C THR A 51 -2.83 5.13 5.51
N VAL A 52 -1.51 5.36 5.51
CA VAL A 52 -0.80 5.99 6.64
C VAL A 52 -1.27 7.43 6.87
N ARG A 53 -1.53 8.19 5.81
CA ARG A 53 -2.09 9.54 5.89
C ARG A 53 -3.46 9.54 6.56
N ASN A 54 -4.33 8.61 6.19
CA ASN A 54 -5.66 8.49 6.79
C ASN A 54 -5.58 8.11 8.27
N MET A 55 -4.67 7.20 8.65
CA MET A 55 -4.41 6.91 10.07
C MET A 55 -3.94 8.14 10.84
N ARG A 56 -3.06 8.97 10.24
CA ARG A 56 -2.61 10.23 10.87
C ARG A 56 -3.76 11.21 11.07
N VAL A 57 -4.62 11.38 10.06
CA VAL A 57 -5.80 12.25 10.16
C VAL A 57 -6.75 11.74 11.24
N GLY A 58 -7.06 10.44 11.25
CA GLY A 58 -7.88 9.82 12.29
C GLY A 58 -7.30 9.99 13.69
N LEU A 59 -5.98 9.85 13.85
CA LEU A 59 -5.30 10.12 15.12
C LEU A 59 -5.47 11.59 15.56
N GLN A 60 -5.35 12.56 14.64
CA GLN A 60 -5.57 13.98 14.99
C GLN A 60 -7.02 14.26 15.40
N LEU A 61 -8.00 13.64 14.73
CA LEU A 61 -9.41 13.73 15.12
C LEU A 61 -9.63 13.14 16.52
N ALA A 62 -9.09 11.96 16.80
CA ALA A 62 -9.19 11.33 18.13
C ALA A 62 -8.56 12.18 19.25
N ILE A 63 -7.44 12.86 18.95
CA ILE A 63 -6.83 13.82 19.89
C ILE A 63 -7.76 15.02 20.10
N GLY A 64 -8.26 15.62 19.01
CA GLY A 64 -9.16 16.77 19.07
C GLY A 64 -10.44 16.48 19.86
N GLU A 65 -11.05 15.31 19.66
CA GLU A 65 -12.23 14.86 20.41
C GLU A 65 -11.94 14.75 21.91
N ARG A 66 -10.79 14.19 22.31
CA ARG A 66 -10.41 14.09 23.74
C ARG A 66 -10.17 15.47 24.35
N ILE A 67 -9.52 16.39 23.63
CA ILE A 67 -9.34 17.77 24.09
C ILE A 67 -10.69 18.45 24.29
N MET A 68 -11.61 18.34 23.33
CA MET A 68 -12.96 18.92 23.44
C MET A 68 -13.77 18.36 24.61
N ARG A 69 -13.52 17.12 25.02
CA ARG A 69 -14.14 16.49 26.20
C ARG A 69 -13.41 16.80 27.52
N GLY A 70 -12.32 17.57 27.49
CA GLY A 70 -11.48 17.85 28.67
C GLY A 70 -10.65 16.65 29.14
N GLU A 71 -10.49 15.64 28.29
CA GLU A 71 -9.78 14.37 28.58
C GLU A 71 -8.30 14.41 28.15
N GLU A 72 -7.67 15.58 28.17
CA GLU A 72 -6.28 15.78 27.75
C GLU A 72 -5.29 14.86 28.49
N SER A 73 -5.56 14.59 29.77
CA SER A 73 -4.75 13.67 30.58
C SER A 73 -4.77 12.23 30.07
N ARG A 74 -5.81 11.84 29.31
CA ARG A 74 -5.96 10.52 28.71
C ARG A 74 -5.30 10.41 27.33
N LEU A 75 -4.68 11.48 26.80
CA LEU A 75 -3.95 11.39 25.54
C LEU A 75 -2.77 10.40 25.61
N ALA A 76 -2.19 10.21 26.80
CA ALA A 76 -1.16 9.22 27.03
C ALA A 76 -1.61 7.77 26.72
N GLU A 77 -2.90 7.46 26.83
CA GLU A 77 -3.47 6.14 26.52
C GLU A 77 -3.36 5.80 25.03
N LEU A 78 -3.28 6.80 24.16
CA LEU A 78 -3.16 6.62 22.72
C LEU A 78 -1.71 6.32 22.29
N VAL A 79 -0.72 6.45 23.20
CA VAL A 79 0.68 6.14 22.91
C VAL A 79 0.85 4.64 22.68
N GLY A 80 1.32 4.29 21.49
CA GLY A 80 1.43 2.90 21.05
C GLY A 80 0.08 2.20 20.85
N ALA A 81 -1.02 2.93 20.78
CA ALA A 81 -2.29 2.37 20.31
C ALA A 81 -2.15 1.89 18.86
N ASN A 82 -2.92 0.87 18.51
CA ASN A 82 -2.95 0.34 17.14
C ASN A 82 -3.43 1.42 16.16
N PRO A 83 -2.60 1.87 15.20
CA PRO A 83 -2.98 2.92 14.28
C PRO A 83 -4.18 2.57 13.38
N VAL A 84 -4.44 1.28 13.16
CA VAL A 84 -5.62 0.81 12.42
C VAL A 84 -6.92 1.18 13.13
N SER A 85 -6.92 1.34 14.45
CA SER A 85 -8.11 1.80 15.19
C SER A 85 -8.53 3.23 14.84
N PHE A 86 -7.62 4.03 14.28
CA PHE A 86 -7.91 5.38 13.78
C PHE A 86 -8.31 5.39 12.30
N LEU A 87 -8.25 4.24 11.64
CA LEU A 87 -8.77 4.03 10.31
C LEU A 87 -10.24 3.59 10.48
N GLY A 88 -11.19 4.28 9.85
CA GLY A 88 -12.62 3.95 9.97
C GLY A 88 -13.02 2.55 9.42
N HIS A 89 -12.06 1.83 8.85
CA HIS A 89 -12.16 0.46 8.37
C HIS A 89 -10.82 -0.26 8.58
N VAL A 90 -10.81 -1.59 8.58
CA VAL A 90 -9.55 -2.35 8.58
C VAL A 90 -8.94 -2.34 7.17
N PRO A 91 -7.61 -2.11 7.01
CA PRO A 91 -6.94 -2.23 5.72
C PRO A 91 -7.14 -3.61 5.08
N ARG A 92 -7.03 -3.68 3.75
CA ARG A 92 -6.96 -4.98 3.06
C ARG A 92 -5.74 -5.75 3.54
N HIS A 93 -5.91 -7.06 3.73
CA HIS A 93 -4.87 -7.99 4.16
C HIS A 93 -4.19 -7.58 5.48
N TYR A 94 -5.01 -7.39 6.51
CA TYR A 94 -4.54 -7.07 7.86
C TYR A 94 -4.48 -8.30 8.76
N MET A 95 -3.48 -8.38 9.63
CA MET A 95 -3.37 -9.41 10.67
C MET A 95 -2.86 -8.85 12.00
N GLU A 96 -3.19 -9.50 13.11
CA GLU A 96 -2.59 -9.20 14.42
C GLU A 96 -1.37 -10.10 14.65
N GLY A 97 -0.35 -9.60 15.36
CA GLY A 97 0.85 -10.35 15.73
C GLY A 97 2.15 -9.66 15.29
N ASP A 98 3.29 -10.31 15.51
CA ASP A 98 4.64 -9.77 15.25
C ASP A 98 5.00 -9.59 13.76
N GLY A 99 4.11 -10.02 12.86
CA GLY A 99 4.32 -10.02 11.41
C GLY A 99 5.18 -11.17 10.91
N SER A 100 5.52 -12.14 11.77
CA SER A 100 6.17 -13.38 11.34
C SER A 100 5.30 -14.09 10.30
N GLY A 101 5.89 -14.41 9.15
CA GLY A 101 5.16 -15.02 8.04
C GLY A 101 4.21 -14.09 7.26
N ALA A 102 4.20 -12.78 7.53
CA ALA A 102 3.40 -11.84 6.74
C ALA A 102 3.78 -11.93 5.24
N ALA A 103 2.78 -12.19 4.40
CA ALA A 103 2.94 -12.21 2.95
C ALA A 103 3.16 -10.78 2.39
N PRO A 104 3.72 -10.64 1.19
CA PRO A 104 3.78 -9.33 0.53
C PRO A 104 2.38 -8.70 0.39
N GLY A 105 2.27 -7.41 0.68
CA GLY A 105 1.04 -6.63 0.70
C GLY A 105 0.25 -6.68 2.01
N VAL A 106 0.75 -7.39 3.03
CA VAL A 106 0.06 -7.57 4.32
C VAL A 106 0.45 -6.46 5.31
N TRP A 107 -0.56 -5.91 5.97
CA TRP A 107 -0.42 -5.05 7.15
C TRP A 107 -0.49 -5.89 8.41
N TRP A 108 0.27 -5.52 9.45
CA TRP A 108 0.10 -6.14 10.76
C TRP A 108 0.30 -5.16 11.90
N PHE A 109 -0.27 -5.45 13.06
CA PHE A 109 0.05 -4.76 14.29
C PHE A 109 0.62 -5.74 15.32
N ASP A 110 1.81 -5.41 15.80
CA ASP A 110 2.48 -6.13 16.88
C ASP A 110 2.17 -5.46 18.22
N PRO A 111 1.41 -6.11 19.12
CA PRO A 111 1.07 -5.55 20.42
C PRO A 111 2.27 -5.46 21.37
N ASP A 112 3.30 -6.30 21.19
CA ASP A 112 4.48 -6.33 22.06
C ASP A 112 5.40 -5.15 21.74
N SER A 113 5.69 -4.92 20.45
CA SER A 113 6.47 -3.74 20.03
C SER A 113 5.64 -2.47 19.83
N ARG A 114 4.30 -2.58 19.92
CA ARG A 114 3.33 -1.51 19.63
C ARG A 114 3.58 -0.84 18.29
N ALA A 115 3.88 -1.64 17.27
CA ALA A 115 4.26 -1.17 15.95
C ALA A 115 3.31 -1.72 14.89
N LEU A 116 2.85 -0.83 14.01
CA LEU A 116 2.19 -1.19 12.77
C LEU A 116 3.26 -1.50 11.73
N GLY A 117 3.21 -2.68 11.13
CA GLY A 117 4.07 -3.06 10.03
C GLY A 117 3.34 -3.17 8.69
N TYR A 118 4.12 -3.04 7.62
CA TYR A 118 3.71 -3.35 6.25
C TYR A 118 4.84 -4.03 5.49
N ARG A 119 4.51 -5.06 4.72
CA ARG A 119 5.45 -5.76 3.84
C ARG A 119 5.10 -5.42 2.40
N PRO A 120 5.96 -4.75 1.63
CA PRO A 120 5.67 -4.43 0.23
C PRO A 120 5.50 -5.66 -0.67
N ARG A 121 4.59 -5.57 -1.65
CA ARG A 121 4.47 -6.47 -2.81
C ARG A 121 5.57 -6.20 -3.82
N GLN A 122 5.87 -4.92 -4.08
CA GLN A 122 6.92 -4.46 -4.99
C GLN A 122 8.01 -3.70 -4.21
N PRO A 123 9.04 -4.38 -3.66
CA PRO A 123 10.10 -3.72 -2.88
C PRO A 123 10.84 -2.60 -3.65
N GLU A 124 10.94 -2.70 -4.97
CA GLU A 124 11.58 -1.69 -5.82
C GLU A 124 10.88 -0.32 -5.76
N ALA A 125 9.55 -0.30 -5.61
CA ALA A 125 8.77 0.93 -5.36
C ALA A 125 9.19 1.65 -4.07
N PHE A 126 9.90 0.94 -3.20
CA PHE A 126 10.29 1.33 -1.85
C PHE A 126 11.80 1.27 -1.64
N ALA A 127 12.60 1.49 -2.71
CA ALA A 127 14.06 1.47 -2.66
C ALA A 127 14.64 0.16 -2.08
N GLY A 128 14.00 -0.98 -2.35
CA GLY A 128 14.41 -2.29 -1.89
C GLY A 128 14.06 -2.60 -0.43
N MET A 129 13.30 -1.74 0.27
CA MET A 129 12.95 -1.98 1.66
C MET A 129 11.97 -3.15 1.81
N ALA A 130 12.39 -4.17 2.55
CA ALA A 130 11.61 -5.39 2.75
C ALA A 130 10.40 -5.21 3.67
N MET A 131 10.44 -4.20 4.56
CA MET A 131 9.32 -3.89 5.44
C MET A 131 9.38 -2.46 5.95
N PHE A 132 8.21 -1.97 6.37
CA PHE A 132 8.04 -0.71 7.05
C PHE A 132 7.44 -0.96 8.43
N ARG A 133 7.82 -0.12 9.40
CA ARG A 133 7.21 -0.09 10.73
C ARG A 133 6.89 1.33 11.12
N TRP A 134 5.73 1.53 11.76
CA TRP A 134 5.28 2.81 12.30
C TRP A 134 4.76 2.64 13.72
N GLN A 135 4.85 3.70 14.51
CA GLN A 135 4.35 3.70 15.87
C GLN A 135 3.80 5.08 16.24
N VAL A 136 2.74 5.08 17.05
CA VAL A 136 2.21 6.30 17.65
C VAL A 136 3.11 6.70 18.81
N ARG A 137 3.81 7.83 18.67
CA ARG A 137 4.72 8.38 19.66
C ARG A 137 4.27 9.76 20.14
N ALA A 138 4.65 10.12 21.36
CA ALA A 138 4.51 11.47 21.86
C ALA A 138 5.42 12.42 21.08
N LYS A 139 4.86 13.53 20.59
CA LYS A 139 5.58 14.59 19.88
C LYS A 139 6.18 15.62 20.85
N GLY A 140 5.66 15.70 22.09
CA GLY A 140 6.17 16.59 23.13
C GLY A 140 5.35 16.51 24.41
N GLU A 141 5.98 16.92 25.51
CA GLU A 141 5.35 17.05 26.83
C GLU A 141 5.44 18.50 27.30
N LEU A 142 4.35 19.03 27.84
CA LEU A 142 4.30 20.35 28.45
C LEU A 142 3.76 20.19 29.86
N GLY A 143 4.57 20.55 30.86
CA GLY A 143 4.19 20.39 32.28
C GLY A 143 3.87 18.94 32.68
N GLY A 144 4.52 17.94 32.08
CA GLY A 144 4.30 16.51 32.36
C GLY A 144 3.06 15.90 31.69
N LYS A 145 2.38 16.64 30.80
CA LYS A 145 1.27 16.12 29.98
C LYS A 145 1.70 16.03 28.51
N VAL A 146 1.31 14.96 27.83
CA VAL A 146 1.55 14.79 26.38
C VAL A 146 0.73 15.82 25.61
N VAL A 147 1.39 16.72 24.88
CA VAL A 147 0.75 17.82 24.12
C VAL A 147 0.59 17.50 22.63
N GLY A 148 1.05 16.33 22.19
CA GLY A 148 0.75 15.85 20.85
C GLY A 148 1.23 14.44 20.63
N LEU A 149 0.57 13.76 19.69
CA LEU A 149 0.96 12.43 19.23
C LEU A 149 1.18 12.45 17.72
N ARG A 150 2.06 11.58 17.25
CA ARG A 150 2.33 11.41 15.82
C ARG A 150 2.56 9.94 15.50
N LEU A 151 2.04 9.51 14.35
CA LEU A 151 2.42 8.25 13.72
C LEU A 151 3.74 8.44 12.96
N GLU A 152 4.82 7.98 13.58
CA GLU A 152 6.19 8.10 13.06
C GLU A 152 6.69 6.76 12.54
N ARG A 153 7.55 6.83 11.52
CA ARG A 153 8.20 5.65 10.96
C ARG A 153 9.38 5.26 11.85
N ILE A 154 9.46 3.99 12.22
CA ILE A 154 10.59 3.43 12.95
C ILE A 154 11.68 3.07 11.93
N ALA A 155 12.93 3.44 12.21
CA ALA A 155 14.06 3.02 11.39
C ALA A 155 14.16 1.49 11.37
N PRO A 156 14.52 0.87 10.23
CA PRO A 156 14.88 -0.54 10.24
C PRO A 156 16.11 -0.75 11.13
N ASN A 157 16.02 -1.68 12.08
CA ASN A 157 17.17 -2.19 12.82
C ASN A 157 18.05 -3.05 11.91
#